data_AF-A0A7L7L4F4-F1
#
_entry.id   AF-A0A7L7L4F4-F1
#
_cell.length_a   1.000
_cell.length_b   1.000
_cell.length_c   1.000
_cell.angle_alpha   90.00
_cell.angle_beta   90.00
_cell.angle_gamma   90.00
#
_symmetry.space_group_name_H-M   'P 1'
#
loop_
_entity.id
_entity.type
_entity.pdbx_description
1 polymer ?
#
loop_
_entity_poly.entity_id
_entity_poly.type
_entity_poly.pdbx_seq_one_letter_code
_entity_poly.pdbx_strand_id
1 'polypeptide(L)'
;MNNKLLGILALLGAPTLLIGMHLEQTYPSLSNSWFTGVWGITYISAWMASIVALRRLQATGTSRFGKALLWIISGTLILANISNVYQIILPKDKSTLFIIIDSFWPISNIIMLVVGIMVIKAKVLLGWQRFVPLVVGLWFPLTMLTMAIVGRDAPIMEVVPYYTAIAWSLLAIVVLTASKKMETEKIFVPDHQWA
;
A
#
# COMPACT_ATOMS: atom_id res chain seq x y z
N MET A 1 9.06 -17.27 -3.96
CA MET A 1 8.51 -16.68 -2.71
C MET A 1 7.01 -16.94 -2.63
N ASN A 2 6.49 -17.54 -1.55
CA ASN A 2 5.05 -17.83 -1.40
C ASN A 2 4.25 -16.53 -1.13
N ASN A 3 3.01 -16.43 -1.61
CA ASN A 3 2.08 -15.34 -1.29
C ASN A 3 1.78 -15.22 0.21
N LYS A 4 1.82 -16.34 0.95
CA LYS A 4 1.72 -16.32 2.42
C LYS A 4 2.82 -15.44 3.05
N LEU A 5 4.06 -15.58 2.56
CA LEU A 5 5.17 -14.75 3.03
C LEU A 5 4.97 -13.28 2.64
N LEU A 6 4.53 -13.01 1.41
CA LEU A 6 4.20 -11.64 0.97
C LEU A 6 3.16 -10.97 1.89
N GLY A 7 2.11 -11.71 2.26
CA GLY A 7 1.08 -11.20 3.14
C GLY A 7 1.55 -10.97 4.59
N ILE A 8 2.45 -11.82 5.11
CA ILE A 8 3.04 -11.64 6.45
C ILE A 8 3.92 -10.38 6.46
N LEU A 9 4.79 -10.23 5.45
CA LEU A 9 5.63 -9.04 5.31
C LEU A 9 4.78 -7.77 5.19
N ALA A 10 3.70 -7.83 4.40
CA ALA A 10 2.76 -6.73 4.28
C ALA A 10 2.11 -6.36 5.62
N LEU A 11 1.68 -7.36 6.40
CA LEU A 11 1.01 -7.14 7.68
C LEU A 11 1.94 -6.53 8.73
N LEU A 12 3.20 -6.99 8.77
CA LEU A 12 4.21 -6.47 9.71
C LEU A 12 4.60 -5.03 9.38
N GLY A 13 4.68 -4.66 8.10
CA GLY A 13 5.05 -3.30 7.70
C GLY A 13 3.88 -2.31 7.66
N ALA A 14 2.63 -2.76 7.59
CA ALA A 14 1.45 -1.88 7.57
C ALA A 14 1.38 -0.86 8.73
N PRO A 15 1.64 -1.22 10.01
CA PRO A 15 1.57 -0.26 11.12
C PRO A 15 2.79 0.66 11.21
N THR A 16 3.84 0.46 10.40
CA THR A 16 5.10 1.20 10.57
C THR A 16 4.98 2.68 10.28
N LEU A 17 4.10 3.09 9.35
CA LEU A 17 3.84 4.50 9.10
C LEU A 17 3.14 5.18 10.29
N LEU A 18 2.17 4.50 10.91
CA LEU A 18 1.50 4.98 12.13
C LEU A 18 2.54 5.19 13.25
N ILE A 19 3.38 4.19 13.48
CA ILE A 19 4.43 4.25 14.51
C ILE A 19 5.38 5.41 14.22
N GLY A 20 5.84 5.56 12.98
CA GLY A 20 6.70 6.66 12.56
C GLY A 20 6.07 8.02 12.79
N MET A 21 4.84 8.23 12.31
CA MET A 21 4.11 9.50 12.49
C MET A 21 3.88 9.83 13.96
N HIS A 22 3.51 8.85 14.78
CA HIS A 22 3.29 9.06 16.21
C HIS A 22 4.59 9.40 16.95
N LEU A 23 5.70 8.74 16.61
CA LEU A 23 7.02 9.05 17.18
C LEU A 23 7.51 10.44 16.74
N GLU A 24 7.27 10.85 15.50
CA GLU A 24 7.64 12.18 15.01
C GLU A 24 6.82 13.30 15.66
N GLN A 25 5.54 13.05 15.96
CA GLN A 25 4.71 13.96 16.75
C GLN A 25 5.21 14.08 18.19
N THR A 26 5.58 12.95 18.80
CA THR A 26 6.09 12.91 20.18
C THR A 26 7.49 13.52 20.30
N TYR A 27 8.34 13.29 19.30
CA TYR A 27 9.72 13.73 19.24
C TYR A 27 9.96 14.47 17.90
N PRO A 28 9.67 15.78 17.82
CA PRO A 28 9.77 16.55 16.58
C PRO A 28 11.16 16.55 15.93
N SER A 29 12.22 16.31 16.71
CA SER A 29 13.60 16.14 16.21
C SER A 29 13.75 14.97 15.24
N LEU A 30 12.84 13.98 15.26
CA LEU A 30 12.85 12.84 14.35
C LEU A 30 12.32 13.16 12.95
N SER A 31 11.48 14.19 12.79
CA SER A 31 10.81 14.53 11.52
C SER A 31 11.75 14.88 10.35
N ASN A 32 12.99 15.25 10.66
CA ASN A 32 14.04 15.54 9.67
C ASN A 32 15.26 14.63 9.86
N SER A 33 15.02 13.41 10.34
CA SER A 33 16.06 12.41 10.57
C SER A 33 15.99 11.30 9.51
N TRP A 34 17.01 10.44 9.55
CA TRP A 34 17.05 9.24 8.71
C TRP A 34 15.95 8.22 9.10
N PHE A 35 15.40 8.30 10.32
CA PHE A 35 14.33 7.41 10.76
C PHE A 35 13.07 7.54 9.92
N THR A 36 12.69 8.75 9.49
CA THR A 36 11.54 8.98 8.61
C THR A 36 11.63 8.14 7.34
N GLY A 37 12.81 8.08 6.72
CA GLY A 37 13.04 7.26 5.54
C GLY A 37 13.01 5.75 5.84
N VAL A 38 13.42 5.32 7.03
CA VAL A 38 13.32 3.91 7.46
C VAL A 38 11.87 3.47 7.67
N TRP A 39 11.03 4.32 8.26
CA TRP A 39 9.60 4.05 8.37
C TRP A 39 8.96 3.97 6.99
N GLY A 40 9.27 4.95 6.13
CA GLY A 40 8.76 4.99 4.77
C GLY A 40 9.17 3.78 3.94
N ILE A 41 10.45 3.38 3.94
CA ILE A 41 10.91 2.23 3.15
C ILE A 41 10.29 0.93 3.64
N THR A 42 10.12 0.77 4.96
CA THR A 42 9.51 -0.42 5.54
C THR A 42 8.04 -0.53 5.15
N TYR A 43 7.31 0.57 5.29
CA TYR A 43 5.90 0.67 4.91
C TYR A 43 5.68 0.44 3.40
N ILE A 44 6.42 1.14 2.54
CA ILE A 44 6.24 1.03 1.09
C ILE A 44 6.66 -0.35 0.59
N SER A 45 7.73 -0.95 1.13
CA SER A 45 8.13 -2.31 0.77
C SER A 45 7.08 -3.35 1.17
N ALA A 46 6.44 -3.18 2.34
CA ALA A 46 5.33 -4.00 2.77
C ALA A 46 4.10 -3.82 1.88
N TRP A 47 3.79 -2.60 1.45
CA TRP A 47 2.73 -2.34 0.47
C TRP A 47 3.04 -2.99 -0.88
N MET A 48 4.27 -2.90 -1.38
CA MET A 48 4.71 -3.57 -2.60
C MET A 48 4.52 -5.09 -2.50
N ALA A 49 4.76 -5.70 -1.34
CA ALA A 49 4.49 -7.13 -1.15
C ALA A 49 3.01 -7.48 -1.38
N SER A 50 2.08 -6.66 -0.88
CA SER A 50 0.64 -6.78 -1.17
C SER A 50 0.34 -6.64 -2.67
N ILE A 51 0.94 -5.66 -3.35
CA ILE A 51 0.75 -5.46 -4.79
C ILE A 51 1.22 -6.66 -5.61
N VAL A 52 2.40 -7.22 -5.29
CA VAL A 52 2.92 -8.42 -5.96
C VAL A 52 1.96 -9.60 -5.77
N ALA A 53 1.40 -9.75 -4.58
CA ALA A 53 0.45 -10.82 -4.33
C ALA A 53 -0.89 -10.61 -5.05
N LEU A 54 -1.43 -9.38 -5.07
CA LEU A 54 -2.60 -9.03 -5.89
C LEU A 54 -2.38 -9.33 -7.38
N ARG A 55 -1.15 -9.11 -7.89
CA ARG A 55 -0.78 -9.46 -9.26
C ARG A 55 -0.82 -10.96 -9.50
N ARG A 56 -0.32 -11.76 -8.57
CA ARG A 56 -0.33 -13.22 -8.66
C ARG A 56 -1.74 -13.79 -8.54
N LEU A 57 -2.58 -13.15 -7.73
CA LEU A 57 -4.01 -13.43 -7.61
C LEU A 57 -4.80 -12.99 -8.86
N GLN A 58 -4.20 -12.24 -9.77
CA GLN A 58 -4.90 -11.58 -10.87
C GLN A 58 -6.11 -10.77 -10.38
N ALA A 59 -5.96 -10.07 -9.25
CA ALA A 59 -7.09 -9.45 -8.54
C ALA A 59 -7.84 -8.40 -9.37
N THR A 60 -7.19 -7.78 -10.36
CA THR A 60 -7.77 -6.83 -11.33
C THR A 60 -8.33 -7.51 -12.59
N GLY A 61 -8.42 -8.85 -12.60
CA GLY A 61 -8.89 -9.67 -13.71
C GLY A 61 -7.82 -9.99 -14.75
N THR A 62 -8.25 -10.50 -15.90
CA THR A 62 -7.36 -10.99 -16.97
C THR A 62 -7.04 -9.94 -18.05
N SER A 63 -7.72 -8.79 -18.02
CA SER A 63 -7.54 -7.70 -18.99
C SER A 63 -6.11 -7.15 -19.02
N ARG A 64 -5.66 -6.72 -20.20
CA ARG A 64 -4.33 -6.08 -20.35
C ARG A 64 -4.20 -4.82 -19.50
N PHE A 65 -5.27 -4.02 -19.43
CA PHE A 65 -5.30 -2.80 -18.62
C PHE A 65 -5.15 -3.08 -17.12
N GLY A 66 -5.94 -4.03 -16.58
CA GLY A 66 -5.83 -4.39 -15.15
C GLY A 66 -4.46 -4.95 -14.77
N LYS A 67 -3.84 -5.71 -15.68
CA LYS A 67 -2.45 -6.22 -15.50
C LYS A 67 -1.42 -5.10 -15.55
N ALA A 68 -1.53 -4.18 -16.51
CA ALA A 68 -0.65 -3.04 -16.64
C ALA A 68 -0.72 -2.13 -15.41
N LEU A 69 -1.92 -1.92 -14.85
CA LEU A 69 -2.12 -1.07 -13.68
C LEU A 69 -1.34 -1.55 -12.45
N LEU A 70 -1.29 -2.86 -12.21
CA LEU A 70 -0.50 -3.45 -11.12
C LEU A 70 1.02 -3.30 -11.32
N TRP A 71 1.48 -3.25 -12.56
CA TRP A 71 2.88 -2.93 -12.88
C TRP A 71 3.18 -1.45 -12.69
N ILE A 72 2.28 -0.58 -13.15
CA ILE A 72 2.41 0.88 -13.03
C ILE A 72 2.50 1.28 -11.55
N ILE A 73 1.60 0.80 -10.69
CA ILE A 73 1.67 1.08 -9.25
C ILE A 73 2.94 0.51 -8.61
N SER A 74 3.42 -0.66 -9.06
CA SER A 74 4.71 -1.18 -8.58
C SER A 74 5.86 -0.24 -8.94
N GLY A 75 5.85 0.32 -10.14
CA GLY A 75 6.84 1.30 -10.59
C GLY A 75 6.82 2.58 -9.76
N THR A 76 5.65 3.12 -9.45
CA THR A 76 5.54 4.33 -8.62
C THR A 76 5.97 4.07 -7.17
N LEU A 77 5.68 2.89 -6.61
CA LEU A 77 6.16 2.51 -5.28
C LEU A 77 7.69 2.33 -5.24
N ILE A 78 8.31 1.85 -6.32
CA ILE A 78 9.79 1.80 -6.43
C ILE A 78 10.36 3.22 -6.36
N LEU A 79 9.80 4.17 -7.12
CA LEU A 79 10.23 5.56 -7.10
C LEU A 79 10.04 6.19 -5.70
N ALA A 80 8.91 5.93 -5.04
CA ALA A 80 8.70 6.37 -3.66
C ALA A 80 9.68 5.74 -2.66
N ASN A 81 10.11 4.49 -2.89
CA ASN A 81 11.20 3.90 -2.09
C ASN A 81 12.55 4.58 -2.35
N ILE A 82 12.81 5.06 -3.57
CA ILE A 82 14.01 5.86 -3.86
C ILE A 82 13.99 7.18 -3.08
N SER A 83 12.84 7.86 -2.92
CA SER A 83 12.77 9.04 -2.05
C SER A 83 13.05 8.69 -0.59
N ASN A 84 12.59 7.54 -0.10
CA ASN A 84 12.91 7.08 1.25
C ASN A 84 14.41 6.76 1.43
N VAL A 85 15.06 6.16 0.44
CA VAL A 85 16.52 5.97 0.45
C VAL A 85 17.24 7.32 0.46
N TYR A 86 16.78 8.27 -0.35
CA TYR A 86 17.29 9.65 -0.33
C TYR A 86 17.14 10.25 1.07
N GLN A 87 15.98 10.11 1.71
CA GLN A 87 15.71 10.60 3.06
C GLN A 87 16.62 9.96 4.12
N ILE A 88 17.01 8.69 3.96
CA ILE A 88 17.95 8.03 4.87
C ILE A 88 19.36 8.62 4.74
N ILE A 89 19.83 8.83 3.50
CA ILE A 89 21.21 9.27 3.21
C ILE A 89 21.37 10.78 3.45
N LEU A 90 20.40 11.57 3.01
CA LEU A 90 20.42 13.04 3.03
C LEU A 90 19.16 13.59 3.73
N PRO A 91 18.97 13.33 5.04
CA PRO A 91 17.70 13.59 5.73
C PRO A 91 17.27 15.05 5.78
N LYS A 92 18.21 15.98 5.65
CA LYS A 92 17.98 17.43 5.65
C LYS A 92 17.84 18.04 4.26
N ASP A 93 18.18 17.29 3.21
CA ASP A 93 18.14 17.80 1.84
C ASP A 93 16.74 17.59 1.25
N LYS A 94 16.09 18.71 0.93
CA LYS A 94 14.75 18.78 0.32
C LYS A 94 14.82 19.44 -1.05
N SER A 95 15.83 19.03 -1.84
CA SER A 95 16.02 19.49 -3.22
C SER A 95 14.76 19.26 -4.09
N THR A 96 14.67 19.99 -5.20
CA THR A 96 13.60 19.78 -6.20
C THR A 96 13.55 18.34 -6.68
N LEU A 97 14.70 17.68 -6.82
CA LEU A 97 14.77 16.26 -7.19
C LEU A 97 14.09 15.38 -6.14
N PHE A 98 14.37 15.61 -4.85
CA PHE A 98 13.70 14.89 -3.75
C PHE A 98 12.18 15.04 -3.86
N ILE A 99 11.69 16.27 -4.00
CA ILE A 99 10.23 16.56 -4.06
C ILE A 99 9.58 15.85 -5.25
N ILE A 100 10.23 15.85 -6.43
CA ILE A 100 9.71 15.15 -7.62
C ILE A 100 9.60 13.65 -7.37
N ILE A 101 10.63 13.02 -6.81
CA ILE A 101 10.62 11.57 -6.55
C ILE A 101 9.61 11.24 -5.44
N ASP A 102 9.52 12.07 -4.41
CA ASP A 102 8.61 11.88 -3.29
C ASP A 102 7.13 11.98 -3.69
N SER A 103 6.83 12.79 -4.72
CA SER A 103 5.47 12.89 -5.29
C SER A 103 4.93 11.56 -5.81
N PHE A 104 5.77 10.55 -6.08
CA PHE A 104 5.30 9.23 -6.48
C PHE A 104 4.56 8.48 -5.38
N TRP A 105 4.74 8.85 -4.10
CA TRP A 105 3.95 8.30 -3.01
C TRP A 105 2.46 8.67 -3.09
N PRO A 106 2.05 9.95 -3.16
CA PRO A 106 0.64 10.29 -3.36
C PRO A 106 0.11 9.83 -4.72
N ILE A 107 0.93 9.87 -5.79
CA ILE A 107 0.54 9.32 -7.10
C ILE A 107 0.20 7.84 -7.00
N SER A 108 0.98 7.04 -6.24
CA SER A 108 0.69 5.62 -6.03
C SER A 108 -0.67 5.36 -5.38
N ASN A 109 -1.12 6.24 -4.48
CA ASN A 109 -2.45 6.16 -3.86
C ASN A 109 -3.58 6.44 -4.86
N ILE A 110 -3.39 7.43 -5.74
CA ILE A 110 -4.35 7.71 -6.84
C ILE A 110 -4.45 6.49 -7.77
N ILE A 111 -3.33 5.89 -8.13
CA ILE A 111 -3.33 4.67 -8.96
C ILE A 111 -4.00 3.52 -8.20
N MET A 112 -3.77 3.40 -6.89
CA MET A 112 -4.41 2.40 -6.04
C MET A 112 -5.93 2.53 -6.00
N LEU A 113 -6.47 3.75 -6.09
CA LEU A 113 -7.90 3.98 -6.22
C LEU A 113 -8.46 3.31 -7.48
N VAL A 114 -7.77 3.50 -8.62
CA VAL A 114 -8.12 2.85 -9.89
C VAL A 114 -7.97 1.33 -9.77
N VAL A 115 -6.93 0.84 -9.08
CA VAL A 115 -6.76 -0.61 -8.79
C VAL A 115 -7.97 -1.12 -8.01
N GLY A 116 -8.42 -0.40 -6.99
CA GLY A 116 -9.60 -0.76 -6.20
C GLY A 116 -10.87 -0.89 -7.04
N ILE A 117 -11.13 0.08 -7.91
CA ILE A 117 -12.27 0.02 -8.84
C ILE A 117 -12.16 -1.21 -9.74
N MET A 118 -10.97 -1.49 -10.28
CA MET A 118 -10.75 -2.65 -11.14
C MET A 118 -10.91 -3.97 -10.40
N VAL A 119 -10.47 -4.07 -9.15
CA VAL A 119 -10.66 -5.27 -8.30
C VAL A 119 -12.14 -5.53 -8.05
N ILE A 120 -12.92 -4.49 -7.74
CA ILE A 120 -14.37 -4.60 -7.55
C ILE A 120 -15.05 -5.11 -8.82
N LYS A 121 -14.69 -4.56 -9.99
CA LYS A 121 -15.26 -4.95 -11.29
C LYS A 121 -14.86 -6.37 -11.68
N ALA A 122 -13.63 -6.78 -11.40
CA ALA A 122 -13.12 -8.10 -11.76
C ALA A 122 -13.77 -9.23 -10.95
N LYS A 123 -14.26 -8.94 -9.74
CA LYS A 123 -14.92 -9.92 -8.83
C LYS A 123 -14.09 -11.17 -8.53
N VAL A 124 -12.76 -11.09 -8.72
CA VAL A 124 -11.82 -12.19 -8.40
C VAL A 124 -11.73 -12.37 -6.88
N LEU A 125 -11.69 -11.27 -6.13
CA LEU A 125 -11.81 -11.29 -4.68
C LEU A 125 -13.29 -11.31 -4.27
N LEU A 126 -13.62 -12.06 -3.21
CA LEU A 126 -15.00 -12.30 -2.79
C LEU A 126 -15.39 -11.46 -1.57
N GLY A 127 -16.70 -11.20 -1.45
CA GLY A 127 -17.27 -10.53 -0.28
C GLY A 127 -16.71 -9.13 -0.05
N TRP A 128 -16.31 -8.85 1.20
CA TRP A 128 -15.74 -7.56 1.62
C TRP A 128 -14.33 -7.32 1.06
N GLN A 129 -13.59 -8.39 0.75
CA GLN A 129 -12.16 -8.32 0.37
C GLN A 129 -11.92 -7.49 -0.90
N ARG A 130 -12.87 -7.50 -1.83
CA ARG A 130 -12.78 -6.73 -3.09
C ARG A 130 -12.83 -5.22 -2.88
N PHE A 131 -13.39 -4.74 -1.77
CA PHE A 131 -13.48 -3.31 -1.48
C PHE A 131 -12.23 -2.76 -0.78
N VAL A 132 -11.41 -3.64 -0.20
CA VAL A 132 -10.23 -3.21 0.57
C VAL A 132 -9.23 -2.43 -0.26
N PRO A 133 -8.85 -2.84 -1.50
CA PRO A 133 -7.96 -2.03 -2.32
C PRO A 133 -8.52 -0.64 -2.64
N LEU A 134 -9.85 -0.48 -2.72
CA LEU A 134 -10.49 0.83 -2.87
C LEU A 134 -10.34 1.68 -1.61
N VAL A 135 -10.55 1.10 -0.42
CA VAL A 135 -10.32 1.78 0.87
C VAL A 135 -8.88 2.28 0.94
N VAL A 136 -7.89 1.46 0.57
CA VAL A 136 -6.49 1.92 0.53
C VAL A 136 -6.32 3.12 -0.41
N GLY A 137 -6.85 3.05 -1.64
CA GLY A 137 -6.75 4.15 -2.60
C GLY A 137 -7.50 5.43 -2.21
N LEU A 138 -8.49 5.34 -1.32
CA LEU A 138 -9.23 6.49 -0.81
C LEU A 138 -8.46 7.29 0.24
N TRP A 139 -7.33 6.77 0.75
CA TRP A 139 -6.51 7.48 1.73
C TRP A 139 -6.14 8.89 1.28
N PHE A 140 -5.58 9.03 0.07
CA PHE A 140 -5.12 10.32 -0.44
C PHE A 140 -6.26 11.33 -0.65
N PRO A 141 -7.33 11.03 -1.42
CA PRO A 141 -8.40 12.00 -1.64
C PRO A 141 -9.12 12.36 -0.34
N LEU A 142 -9.34 11.42 0.58
CA LEU A 142 -9.96 11.72 1.87
C LEU A 142 -9.06 12.61 2.74
N THR A 143 -7.78 12.28 2.85
CA THR A 143 -6.83 13.08 3.66
C THR A 143 -6.71 14.50 3.12
N MET A 144 -6.59 14.67 1.81
CA MET A 144 -6.49 16.00 1.19
C MET A 144 -7.78 16.80 1.33
N LEU A 145 -8.95 16.15 1.15
CA LEU A 145 -10.24 16.80 1.33
C LEU A 145 -10.45 17.25 2.78
N THR A 146 -10.17 16.37 3.75
CA THR A 146 -10.25 16.72 5.17
C THR A 146 -9.32 17.88 5.49
N MET A 147 -8.05 17.81 5.07
CA MET A 147 -7.08 18.90 5.27
C MET A 147 -7.54 20.23 4.64
N ALA A 148 -8.19 20.20 3.47
CA ALA A 148 -8.70 21.40 2.81
C ALA A 148 -9.90 22.04 3.56
N ILE A 149 -10.72 21.24 4.24
CA ILE A 149 -11.91 21.72 4.95
C ILE A 149 -11.57 22.21 6.36
N VAL A 150 -10.79 21.44 7.12
CA VAL A 150 -10.54 21.72 8.55
C VAL A 150 -9.15 22.29 8.84
N GLY A 151 -8.24 22.28 7.87
CA GLY A 151 -6.84 22.67 8.04
C GLY A 151 -5.95 21.51 8.49
N ARG A 152 -4.62 21.71 8.35
CA ARG A 152 -3.60 20.69 8.65
C ARG A 152 -3.47 20.37 10.14
N ASP A 153 -3.70 21.35 11.00
CA ASP A 153 -3.43 21.26 12.44
C ASP A 153 -4.70 20.90 13.25
N ALA A 154 -5.80 20.57 12.57
CA ALA A 154 -7.03 20.18 13.23
C ALA A 154 -6.89 18.82 13.94
N PRO A 155 -7.44 18.64 15.15
CA PRO A 155 -7.34 17.38 15.90
C PRO A 155 -7.82 16.14 15.12
N ILE A 156 -8.79 16.31 14.22
CA ILE A 156 -9.30 15.23 13.37
C ILE A 156 -8.22 14.63 12.44
N MET A 157 -7.13 15.36 12.16
CA MET A 157 -6.01 14.86 11.35
C MET A 157 -5.23 13.74 12.05
N GLU A 158 -5.38 13.57 13.36
CA GLU A 158 -4.81 12.44 14.11
C GLU A 158 -5.44 11.10 13.69
N VAL A 159 -6.58 11.09 13.00
CA VAL A 159 -7.23 9.87 12.50
C VAL A 159 -6.50 9.28 11.29
N VAL A 160 -5.77 10.09 10.52
CA VAL A 160 -5.10 9.69 9.26
C VAL A 160 -4.07 8.57 9.45
N PRO A 161 -3.17 8.64 10.45
CA PRO A 161 -2.28 7.53 10.79
C PRO A 161 -3.00 6.20 11.10
N TYR A 162 -4.10 6.26 11.87
CA TYR A 162 -4.90 5.06 12.20
C TYR A 162 -5.59 4.46 10.98
N TYR A 163 -6.17 5.30 10.13
CA TYR A 163 -6.73 4.87 8.85
C TYR A 163 -5.69 4.10 8.05
N THR A 164 -4.46 4.63 7.98
CA THR A 164 -3.36 4.02 7.23
C THR A 164 -3.01 2.65 7.78
N ALA A 165 -2.81 2.53 9.09
CA ALA A 165 -2.50 1.23 9.70
C ALA A 165 -3.61 0.20 9.43
N ILE A 166 -4.88 0.60 9.59
CA ILE A 166 -6.02 -0.30 9.40
C ILE A 166 -6.17 -0.72 7.93
N ALA A 167 -6.20 0.24 7.00
CA ALA A 167 -6.46 -0.05 5.59
C ALA A 167 -5.36 -0.94 4.97
N TRP A 168 -4.09 -0.69 5.27
CA TRP A 168 -2.99 -1.52 4.78
C TRP A 168 -2.90 -2.87 5.48
N SER A 169 -3.27 -2.95 6.77
CA SER A 169 -3.38 -4.26 7.46
C SER A 169 -4.50 -5.10 6.86
N LEU A 170 -5.66 -4.50 6.56
CA LEU A 170 -6.75 -5.19 5.86
C LEU A 170 -6.29 -5.69 4.49
N LEU A 171 -5.52 -4.88 3.74
CA LEU A 171 -4.98 -5.29 2.45
C LEU A 171 -4.07 -6.52 2.58
N ALA A 172 -3.20 -6.52 3.59
CA ALA A 172 -2.34 -7.66 3.89
C ALA A 172 -3.16 -8.91 4.25
N ILE A 173 -4.21 -8.78 5.07
CA ILE A 173 -5.12 -9.87 5.44
C ILE A 173 -5.85 -10.44 4.22
N VAL A 174 -6.33 -9.58 3.31
CA VAL A 174 -6.96 -10.00 2.06
C VAL A 174 -6.00 -10.87 1.24
N VAL A 175 -4.76 -10.43 1.09
CA VAL A 175 -3.72 -11.17 0.37
C VAL A 175 -3.41 -12.51 1.04
N LEU A 176 -3.30 -12.55 2.37
CA LEU A 176 -3.03 -13.76 3.15
C LEU A 176 -4.15 -14.80 2.98
N THR A 177 -5.39 -14.36 3.15
CA THR A 177 -6.56 -15.24 3.17
C THR A 177 -6.93 -15.72 1.76
N ALA A 178 -6.83 -14.87 0.74
CA ALA A 178 -7.07 -15.27 -0.65
C ALA A 178 -6.03 -16.30 -1.14
N SER A 179 -4.79 -16.19 -0.68
CA SER A 179 -3.73 -17.15 -1.02
C SER A 179 -3.99 -18.53 -0.41
N LYS A 180 -4.39 -18.58 0.86
CA LYS A 180 -4.75 -19.84 1.53
C LYS A 180 -5.89 -20.56 0.80
N LYS A 181 -6.91 -19.82 0.35
CA LYS A 181 -8.06 -20.40 -0.36
C LYS A 181 -7.65 -21.12 -1.65
N MET A 182 -6.77 -20.52 -2.45
CA MET A 182 -6.29 -21.15 -3.69
C MET A 182 -5.39 -22.37 -3.44
N GLU A 183 -4.57 -22.35 -2.39
CA GLU A 183 -3.76 -23.52 -2.00
C GLU A 183 -4.67 -24.69 -1.61
N THR A 184 -5.73 -24.44 -0.84
CA THR A 184 -6.71 -25.46 -0.46
C THR A 184 -7.45 -26.03 -1.67
N GLU A 185 -7.97 -25.19 -2.58
CA GLU A 185 -8.69 -25.67 -3.77
C GLU A 185 -7.85 -26.57 -4.68
N LYS A 186 -6.54 -26.28 -4.83
CA LYS A 186 -5.61 -27.14 -5.59
C LYS A 186 -5.36 -28.50 -4.96
N ILE A 187 -5.46 -28.62 -3.63
CA ILE A 187 -5.28 -29.90 -2.93
C ILE A 187 -6.49 -30.81 -3.14
N PHE A 188 -7.70 -30.24 -3.24
CA PHE A 188 -8.94 -31.01 -3.35
C PHE A 188 -9.38 -31.29 -4.79
N VAL A 189 -8.82 -30.62 -5.80
CA VAL A 189 -9.05 -30.91 -7.22
C VAL A 189 -7.71 -31.15 -7.91
N PRO A 190 -7.21 -32.41 -7.95
CA PRO A 190 -5.98 -32.74 -8.66
C PRO A 190 -6.13 -32.50 -10.18
N ASP A 191 -5.02 -32.17 -10.84
CA ASP A 191 -4.88 -31.68 -12.23
C ASP A 191 -5.48 -32.55 -13.38
N HIS A 192 -6.27 -33.58 -13.08
CA HIS A 192 -6.84 -34.49 -14.07
C HIS A 192 -8.19 -34.04 -14.68
N GLN A 193 -8.69 -32.83 -14.38
CA GLN A 193 -10.01 -32.38 -14.86
C GLN A 193 -10.01 -31.16 -15.82
N TRP A 194 -8.85 -30.78 -16.37
CA TRP A 194 -8.76 -29.67 -17.34
C TRP A 194 -8.11 -30.07 -18.67
N ALA A 195 -8.39 -31.28 -19.16
CA ALA A 195 -8.08 -31.70 -20.53
C ALA A 195 -9.35 -31.69 -21.39
#